data_AF-A0A527FAW3-F1
#
_entry.id   AF-A0A527FAW3-F1
#
_cell.length_a   1.000
_cell.length_b   1.000
_cell.length_c   1.000
_cell.angle_alpha   90.00
_cell.angle_beta   90.00
_cell.angle_gamma   90.00
#
_symmetry.space_group_name_H-M   'P 1'
#
loop_
_entity.id
_entity.type
_entity.pdbx_description
1 polymer ?
#
loop_
_entity_poly.entity_id
_entity_poly.type
_entity_poly.pdbx_seq_one_letter_code
_entity_poly.pdbx_strand_id
1 'polypeptide(L)' 'ERRWRAAQRAGLSEIPVIIREVNDRTALELAIIENVQRTDLNAVEEALGYQQLIDEHGYTQADLGQV' A
#
# COMPACT_ATOMS: atom_id res chain seq x y z
N GLU A 1 -2.35 8.85 2.26
CA GLU A 1 -2.51 10.29 2.65
C GLU A 1 -1.35 11.25 2.36
N ARG A 2 -0.08 10.82 2.24
CA ARG A 2 1.05 11.76 2.07
C ARG A 2 0.96 12.66 0.83
N ARG A 3 0.56 12.09 -0.32
CA ARG A 3 0.41 12.82 -1.59
C ARG A 3 -0.70 13.87 -1.54
N TRP A 4 -1.82 13.57 -0.90
CA TRP A 4 -2.92 14.52 -0.69
C TRP A 4 -2.50 15.73 0.15
N ARG A 5 -1.84 15.49 1.29
CA ARG A 5 -1.31 16.57 2.13
C ARG A 5 -0.24 17.41 1.41
N ALA A 6 0.58 16.78 0.56
CA ALA A 6 1.55 17.49 -0.26
C ALA A 6 0.85 18.39 -1.31
N ALA A 7 -0.19 17.89 -1.98
CA ALA A 7 -1.00 18.68 -2.91
C ALA A 7 -1.69 19.88 -2.25
N GLN A 8 -2.20 19.70 -1.03
CA GLN A 8 -2.73 20.80 -0.21
C GLN A 8 -1.69 21.89 0.04
N ARG A 9 -0.48 21.52 0.47
CA ARG A 9 0.61 22.48 0.68
C ARG A 9 1.08 23.15 -0.61
N ALA A 10 0.97 22.46 -1.74
CA ALA A 10 1.27 23.01 -3.06
C ALA A 10 0.17 23.93 -3.60
N GLY A 11 -0.95 24.10 -2.89
CA GLY A 11 -2.06 24.95 -3.32
C GLY A 11 -2.84 24.42 -4.53
N LEU A 12 -2.75 23.12 -4.80
CA LEU A 12 -3.50 22.51 -5.90
C LEU A 12 -4.99 22.49 -5.55
N SER A 13 -5.79 23.20 -6.36
CA SER A 13 -7.25 23.28 -6.24
C SER A 13 -7.93 21.99 -6.68
N GLU A 14 -7.30 21.23 -7.57
CA GLU A 14 -7.79 19.94 -8.09
C GLU A 14 -6.63 18.95 -8.19
N ILE A 15 -6.93 17.67 -7.93
CA ILE A 15 -5.98 16.57 -8.11
C ILE A 15 -6.68 15.39 -8.79
N PRO A 16 -5.98 14.69 -9.70
CA PRO A 16 -6.52 13.48 -10.30
C PRO A 16 -6.61 12.38 -9.24
N VAL A 17 -7.78 11.76 -9.11
CA VAL A 17 -8.02 10.62 -8.23
C VAL A 17 -8.77 9.52 -8.98
N ILE A 18 -8.50 8.28 -8.61
CA ILE A 18 -9.25 7.11 -9.10
C ILE A 18 -10.07 6.60 -7.92
N ILE A 19 -11.39 6.64 -8.05
CA ILE A 19 -12.30 6.08 -7.05
C ILE A 19 -12.43 4.57 -7.31
N ARG A 20 -12.16 3.76 -6.29
CA ARG A 20 -12.36 2.32 -6.30
C ARG A 20 -13.28 1.96 -5.15
N GLU A 21 -14.36 1.23 -5.45
CA GLU A 21 -15.20 0.64 -4.41
C GLU A 21 -14.59 -0.68 -3.96
N VAL A 22 -14.02 -0.67 -2.77
CA VAL A 22 -13.43 -1.83 -2.10
C VAL A 22 -13.88 -1.85 -0.66
N ASN A 23 -14.04 -3.03 -0.07
CA ASN A 23 -14.30 -3.15 1.36
C ASN A 23 -13.03 -2.82 2.17
N ASP A 24 -13.19 -2.59 3.47
CA ASP A 24 -12.08 -2.19 4.36
C ASP A 24 -10.93 -3.20 4.36
N ARG A 25 -11.22 -4.50 4.26
CA ARG A 25 -10.21 -5.57 4.21
C ARG A 25 -9.38 -5.46 2.93
N THR A 26 -10.01 -5.33 1.78
CA THR A 26 -9.33 -5.15 0.49
C THR A 26 -8.59 -3.81 0.43
N ALA A 27 -9.12 -2.76 1.05
CA ALA A 27 -8.45 -1.47 1.14
C ALA A 27 -7.13 -1.57 1.93
N LEU A 28 -7.14 -2.29 3.07
CA LEU A 28 -5.95 -2.53 3.88
C LEU A 28 -4.91 -3.36 3.12
N GLU A 29 -5.35 -4.43 2.45
CA GLU A 29 -4.51 -5.29 1.62
C GLU A 29 -3.73 -4.48 0.56
N LEU A 30 -4.45 -3.66 -0.20
CA LEU A 30 -3.88 -2.82 -1.25
C LEU A 30 -2.87 -1.80 -0.67
N ALA A 31 -3.15 -1.27 0.52
CA ALA A 31 -2.24 -0.34 1.18
C ALA A 31 -0.93 -1.02 1.63
N ILE A 32 -0.99 -2.26 2.08
CA ILE A 32 0.22 -3.04 2.45
C ILE A 32 1.04 -3.33 1.18
N ILE A 33 0.40 -3.80 0.11
CA ILE A 33 1.05 -4.06 -1.17
C ILE A 33 1.74 -2.80 -1.73
N GLU A 34 1.04 -1.66 -1.79
CA GLU A 34 1.63 -0.40 -2.26
C GLU A 34 2.82 0.04 -1.38
N ASN A 35 2.75 -0.21 -0.06
CA ASN A 35 3.85 0.11 0.84
C ASN A 35 5.07 -0.77 0.60
N VAL A 36 4.88 -2.09 0.44
CA VAL A 36 5.96 -3.07 0.18
C VAL A 36 6.65 -2.83 -1.16
N GLN A 37 5.91 -2.38 -2.19
CA GLN A 37 6.47 -2.04 -3.51
C GLN A 37 7.32 -0.75 -3.53
N ARG A 38 7.56 -0.11 -2.38
CA ARG A 38 8.40 1.10 -2.31
C ARG A 38 9.89 0.76 -2.45
N THR A 39 10.56 1.48 -3.34
CA THR A 39 11.99 1.31 -3.61
C THR A 39 12.93 1.75 -2.48
N ASP A 40 12.42 2.40 -1.43
CA ASP A 40 13.20 2.97 -0.32
C ASP A 40 13.05 2.22 1.01
N LEU A 41 12.50 0.99 0.98
CA LEU A 41 12.38 0.13 2.16
C LEU A 41 13.71 -0.53 2.54
N ASN A 42 13.93 -0.70 3.84
CA ASN A 42 14.95 -1.63 4.32
C ASN A 42 14.39 -3.06 4.47
N ALA A 43 15.28 -4.05 4.55
CA ALA A 43 14.90 -5.46 4.59
C ALA A 43 13.98 -5.85 5.75
N VAL A 44 14.05 -5.16 6.90
CA VAL A 44 13.16 -5.42 8.04
C VAL A 44 11.76 -4.89 7.76
N GLU A 45 11.65 -3.69 7.19
CA GLU A 45 10.35 -3.10 6.86
C GLU A 45 9.63 -3.91 5.77
N GLU A 46 10.37 -4.36 4.76
CA GLU A 46 9.84 -5.24 3.71
C GLU A 46 9.35 -6.58 4.28
N ALA A 47 10.16 -7.21 5.15
CA ALA A 47 9.78 -8.46 5.81
C ALA A 47 8.52 -8.31 6.68
N LEU A 48 8.36 -7.18 7.39
CA LEU A 48 7.16 -6.91 8.18
C LEU A 48 5.91 -6.77 7.30
N GLY A 49 6.03 -6.13 6.13
CA GLY A 49 4.93 -6.03 5.18
C GLY A 49 4.51 -7.39 4.60
N TYR A 50 5.49 -8.24 4.26
CA TYR A 50 5.22 -9.62 3.85
C TYR A 50 4.56 -10.45 4.93
N GLN A 51 5.04 -10.34 6.18
CA GLN A 51 4.45 -11.05 7.31
C GLN A 51 2.98 -10.65 7.50
N GLN A 52 2.66 -9.35 7.36
CA GLN A 52 1.29 -8.87 7.47
C GLN A 52 0.37 -9.43 6.37
N LEU A 53 0.87 -9.53 5.13
CA LEU A 53 0.12 -10.16 4.02
C LEU A 53 -0.16 -11.65 4.27
N ILE A 54 0.79 -12.37 4.87
CA ILE A 54 0.60 -13.78 5.24
C ILE A 54 -0.44 -13.90 6.35
N ASP A 55 -0.26 -13.18 7.45
CA ASP A 55 -1.04 -13.37 8.68
C ASP A 55 -2.47 -12.84 8.55
N GLU A 56 -2.66 -11.68 7.90
CA GLU A 56 -3.95 -11.01 7.85
C GLU A 56 -4.73 -11.34 6.57
N HIS A 57 -4.03 -11.66 5.48
CA HIS A 57 -4.62 -11.86 4.14
C HIS A 57 -4.42 -13.27 3.57
N GLY A 58 -3.61 -14.13 4.22
CA GLY A 58 -3.46 -15.53 3.84
C GLY A 58 -2.58 -15.76 2.62
N TYR A 59 -1.70 -14.82 2.27
CA TYR A 59 -0.77 -14.97 1.17
C TYR A 59 0.18 -16.13 1.43
N THR A 60 0.48 -16.91 0.39
CA THR A 60 1.59 -17.86 0.42
C THR A 60 2.88 -17.17 -0.03
N GLN A 61 4.02 -17.80 0.25
CA GLN A 61 5.31 -17.32 -0.26
C GLN A 61 5.36 -17.26 -1.80
N ALA A 62 4.60 -18.13 -2.48
CA ALA A 62 4.49 -18.09 -3.93
C ALA A 62 3.69 -16.86 -4.41
N ASP A 63 2.62 -16.50 -3.70
CA ASP A 63 1.82 -15.30 -4.00
C ASP A 63 2.65 -14.03 -3.82
N LEU A 64 3.46 -13.97 -2.75
CA LEU A 64 4.38 -12.85 -2.50
C LEU A 64 5.40 -12.66 -3.63
N GLY A 65 5.85 -13.73 -4.28
CA GLY A 65 6.77 -13.64 -5.42
C GLY A 65 6.15 -13.06 -6.70
N GLN A 66 4.84 -12.81 -6.72
CA GLN A 66 4.11 -12.16 -7.82
C GLN A 66 3.69 -10.72 -7.50
N VAL A 67 3.94 -10.26 -6.27
CA VAL A 67 3.66 -8.89 -5.81
C VAL A 67 4.81 -7.97 -6.20
#